data_AF-A0A1E5QUW4-F1
#
_entry.id   AF-A0A1E5QUW4-F1
#
_cell.length_a   1.000
_cell.length_b   1.000
_cell.length_c   1.000
_cell.angle_alpha   90.00
_cell.angle_beta   90.00
_cell.angle_gamma   90.00
#
_symmetry.space_group_name_H-M   'P 1'
#
loop_
_entity.id
_entity.type
_entity.pdbx_description
1 polymer ?
#
loop_
_entity_poly.entity_id
_entity_poly.type
_entity_poly.pdbx_seq_one_letter_code
_entity_poly.pdbx_strand_id
1 'polypeptide(L)' 'MTRDVNCKVECVNGCILGDDCPHKEYAQETKKFLNDTSLDKMLEMAEAARLKKLSEPPKWVIPDEI' A
#
# COMPACT_ATOMS: atom_id res chain seq x y z
N MET A 1 -7.91 -14.24 -20.70
CA MET A 1 -6.60 -13.61 -20.98
C MET A 1 -6.18 -12.91 -19.70
N THR A 2 -5.27 -13.50 -18.92
CA THR A 2 -4.77 -12.90 -17.68
C THR A 2 -3.69 -11.89 -18.03
N ARG A 3 -4.02 -10.60 -17.95
CA ARG A 3 -3.06 -9.50 -18.06
C ARG A 3 -2.38 -9.35 -16.71
N ASP A 4 -1.04 -9.36 -16.69
CA ASP A 4 -0.28 -8.97 -15.50
C ASP A 4 -0.45 -7.46 -15.30
N VAL A 5 -1.06 -7.04 -14.19
CA VAL A 5 -1.39 -5.64 -13.92
C VAL A 5 -0.44 -5.10 -12.87
N ASN A 6 0.30 -4.05 -13.23
CA ASN A 6 1.12 -3.32 -12.27
C ASN A 6 0.22 -2.38 -11.46
N CYS A 7 -0.37 -2.89 -10.39
CA CYS A 7 -1.31 -2.14 -9.55
C CYS A 7 -0.71 -0.84 -8.99
N LYS A 8 0.62 -0.70 -8.91
CA LYS A 8 1.29 0.53 -8.46
C LYS A 8 1.17 1.67 -9.47
N VAL A 9 1.08 1.36 -10.75
CA VAL A 9 1.00 2.35 -11.84
C VAL A 9 -0.42 2.45 -12.38
N GLU A 10 -1.05 1.31 -12.62
CA GLU A 10 -2.32 1.23 -13.35
C GLU A 10 -3.55 1.41 -12.45
N CYS A 11 -3.47 1.06 -11.17
CA CYS A 11 -4.60 1.12 -10.24
C CYS A 11 -4.60 2.38 -9.35
N VAL A 12 -3.83 3.42 -9.71
CA VAL A 12 -3.68 4.65 -8.88
C VAL A 12 -5.02 5.37 -8.63
N ASN A 13 -5.96 5.26 -9.57
CA ASN A 13 -7.29 5.88 -9.50
C ASN A 13 -8.40 4.87 -9.14
N GLY A 14 -8.03 3.67 -8.70
CA GLY A 14 -8.95 2.57 -8.45
C GLY A 14 -8.63 1.34 -9.29
N CYS A 15 -9.21 0.20 -8.90
CA CYS A 15 -8.85 -1.08 -9.51
C CYS A 15 -9.43 -1.24 -10.91
N ILE A 16 -8.56 -1.46 -11.90
CA ILE A 16 -8.94 -1.62 -13.32
C ILE A 16 -9.47 -3.02 -13.65
N LEU A 17 -9.21 -4.00 -12.79
CA LEU A 17 -9.64 -5.39 -12.94
C LEU A 17 -11.06 -5.65 -12.43
N GLY A 18 -11.72 -4.63 -11.86
CA GLY A 18 -13.09 -4.74 -11.36
C GLY A 18 -13.23 -5.86 -10.33
N ASP A 19 -13.91 -6.94 -10.71
CA ASP A 19 -14.16 -8.07 -9.83
C ASP A 19 -12.92 -8.93 -9.51
N ASP A 20 -11.96 -8.95 -10.42
CA ASP A 20 -10.74 -9.76 -10.33
C ASP A 20 -9.58 -9.05 -9.62
N CYS A 21 -9.85 -7.93 -8.93
CA CYS A 21 -8.81 -7.25 -8.16
C CYS A 21 -8.25 -8.19 -7.07
N PRO A 22 -6.91 -8.37 -6.99
CA PRO A 22 -6.31 -9.18 -5.93
C PRO A 22 -6.57 -8.56 -4.55
N HIS A 23 -6.48 -9.37 -3.49
CA HIS A 23 -6.49 -8.92 -2.09
C HIS A 23 -7.81 -8.30 -1.60
N LYS A 24 -8.92 -8.56 -2.29
CA LYS A 24 -10.26 -8.10 -1.88
C LYS A 24 -10.70 -8.65 -0.53
N GLU A 25 -10.19 -9.81 -0.13
CA GLU A 25 -10.46 -10.43 1.16
C GLU A 25 -10.12 -9.50 2.34
N TYR A 26 -9.13 -8.62 2.19
CA TYR A 26 -8.70 -7.69 3.23
C TYR A 26 -9.49 -6.37 3.26
N ALA A 27 -10.42 -6.16 2.32
CA ALA A 27 -11.18 -4.91 2.24
C ALA A 27 -12.05 -4.68 3.49
N GLN A 28 -12.62 -5.75 4.06
CA GLN A 28 -13.42 -5.65 5.28
C GLN A 28 -12.58 -5.31 6.51
N GLU A 29 -11.42 -5.95 6.66
CA GLU A 29 -10.49 -5.67 7.76
C GLU A 29 -9.94 -4.25 7.67
N THR A 30 -9.63 -3.79 6.46
CA THR A 30 -9.20 -2.41 6.21
C THR A 30 -10.28 -1.40 6.61
N LYS A 31 -11.54 -1.64 6.23
CA LYS A 31 -12.67 -0.80 6.66
C LYS A 31 -12.81 -0.76 8.17
N LYS A 32 -12.68 -1.91 8.83
CA LYS A 32 -12.72 -1.99 10.30
C LYS A 32 -11.58 -1.18 10.92
N PHE A 33 -10.35 -1.33 10.44
CA PHE A 33 -9.21 -0.56 10.90
C PHE A 33 -9.43 0.95 10.76
N LEU A 34 -9.94 1.41 9.61
CA LEU A 34 -10.21 2.82 9.37
C LEU A 34 -11.28 3.41 10.29
N ASN A 35 -12.29 2.62 10.65
CA ASN A 35 -13.35 3.05 11.58
C ASN A 35 -12.89 3.02 13.04
N ASP A 36 -12.10 2.01 13.42
CA ASP A 36 -11.69 1.79 14.81
C ASP A 36 -10.45 2.61 15.19
N THR A 37 -9.67 3.10 14.22
CA THR A 37 -8.44 3.85 14.45
C THR A 37 -8.67 5.35 14.25
N SER A 38 -8.35 6.16 15.26
CA SER A 38 -8.42 7.61 15.12
C SER A 38 -7.34 8.16 14.19
N LEU A 39 -7.61 9.31 13.58
CA LEU A 39 -6.65 10.00 12.72
C LEU A 39 -5.32 10.27 13.46
N ASP A 40 -5.39 10.72 14.71
CA ASP A 40 -4.19 10.97 15.53
C ASP A 40 -3.35 9.70 15.71
N LYS A 41 -4.00 8.55 15.91
CA LYS A 41 -3.29 7.27 16.03
C LYS A 41 -2.62 6.86 14.72
N MET A 42 -3.27 7.11 13.59
CA MET A 42 -2.67 6.88 12.27
C MET A 42 -1.44 7.77 12.04
N LEU A 43 -1.50 9.03 12.45
CA LEU A 43 -0.37 9.97 12.35
C LEU A 43 0.81 9.56 13.24
N GLU A 44 0.54 9.08 14.46
CA GLU A 44 1.57 8.52 15.36
C GLU A 44 2.28 7.32 14.71
N MET A 45 1.51 6.39 14.12
CA MET A 45 2.06 5.24 13.40
C MET A 45 2.92 5.66 12.21
N ALA A 46 2.49 6.68 11.46
CA ALA A 46 3.23 7.21 10.33
C ALA A 46 4.58 7.82 10.76
N GLU A 47 4.63 8.56 11.87
CA GLU A 47 5.88 9.13 12.38
C GLU A 47 6.83 8.04 12.89
N ALA A 48 6.31 7.03 13.61
CA ALA A 48 7.12 5.89 14.03
C ALA A 48 7.75 5.15 12.84
N ALA A 49 6.98 4.94 11.76
CA ALA A 49 7.49 4.35 10.53
C ALA A 49 8.53 5.25 9.84
N ARG A 50 8.35 6.58 9.86
CA ARG A 50 9.30 7.56 9.32
C ARG A 50 10.64 7.49 10.06
N LEU A 51 10.60 7.50 11.39
CA LEU A 51 11.81 7.39 12.23
C LEU A 51 12.53 6.07 11.99
N LYS A 52 11.79 4.95 11.91
CA LYS A 52 12.36 3.65 11.58
C LYS A 52 13.08 3.67 10.24
N LYS A 53 12.46 4.21 9.20
CA LYS A 53 13.06 4.34 7.85
C LYS A 53 14.34 5.20 7.85
N LEU A 54 14.39 6.25 8.68
CA LEU A 54 15.58 7.10 8.83
C LEU A 54 16.73 6.38 9.57
N SER A 55 16.41 5.47 10.48
CA SER A 55 17.40 4.67 11.20
C SER A 55 17.89 3.43 10.44
N GLU A 56 17.13 2.96 9.45
CA GLU A 56 17.50 1.81 8.62
C GLU A 56 18.61 2.19 7.63
N PRO A 57 19.55 1.27 7.34
CA PRO A 57 20.57 1.49 6.33
C PRO A 57 19.91 1.74 4.95
N PRO A 58 20.52 2.58 4.10
CA PRO A 58 19.95 2.90 2.80
C PRO A 58 19.81 1.64 1.94
N LYS A 59 18.60 1.40 1.43
CA LYS A 59 18.33 0.37 0.42
C LYS A 59 18.62 0.94 -0.95
N TRP A 60 19.71 0.48 -1.56
CA TRP A 60 20.05 0.80 -2.94
C TRP A 60 19.15 -0.02 -3.86
N VAL A 61 18.23 0.65 -4.55
CA VAL A 61 17.45 0.05 -5.64
C VAL A 61 18.20 0.36 -6.93
N ILE A 62 18.78 -0.65 -7.55
CA ILE A 62 19.30 -0.54 -8.91
C ILE A 62 18.07 -0.73 -9.80
N PRO A 63 17.66 0.28 -10.60
CA PRO A 63 16.57 0.10 -11.54
C PRO A 63 16.95 -1.03 -12.50
N ASP A 64 16.05 -2.00 -12.67
CA ASP A 64 16.19 -2.97 -13.75
C ASP A 64 16.22 -2.20 -15.09
N GLU A 65 17.07 -2.64 -16.01
CA GLU A 65 17.42 -1.95 -17.25
C GLU A 65 16.18 -1.38 -17.99
N ILE A 66 16.30 -0.13 -18.46
CA ILE A 66 15.28 0.67 -19.15
C ILE A 66 14.82 0.01 -20.45
#